data_AF-K1TXF2-F1
#
_entry.id   AF-K1TXF2-F1
#
_cell.length_a   1.000
_cell.length_b   1.000
_cell.length_c   1.000
_cell.angle_alpha   90.00
_cell.angle_beta   90.00
_cell.angle_gamma   90.00
#
_symmetry.space_group_name_H-M   'P 1'
#
loop_
_entity.id
_entity.type
_entity.pdbx_description
1 polymer ?
#
loop_
_entity_poly.entity_id
_entity_poly.type
_entity_poly.pdbx_seq_one_letter_code
_entity_poly.pdbx_strand_id
1 'polypeptide(L)'
;MDIRMHKFSDKVPEPTLRRLPWYLSNVKLMKEQGETYVSSTQISKQINVDASQIAKDLSYVNISGRTRVGYEIDALIEVLER
;
A
#
# COMPACT_ATOMS: atom_id res chain seq x y z
N MET A 1 2.39 8.46 -26.86
CA MET A 1 3.00 7.41 -26.00
C MET A 1 2.03 7.17 -24.88
N ASP A 2 1.09 6.27 -25.13
CA ASP A 2 0.00 5.93 -24.23
C ASP A 2 0.56 5.28 -22.96
N ILE A 3 0.68 6.08 -21.91
CA ILE A 3 0.87 5.54 -20.56
C ILE A 3 -0.42 4.81 -20.23
N ARG A 4 -0.44 3.50 -20.48
CA ARG A 4 -1.50 2.61 -20.03
C ARG A 4 -1.57 2.71 -18.50
N MET A 5 -2.48 3.57 -18.02
CA MET A 5 -2.91 3.63 -16.63
C MET A 5 -3.33 2.22 -16.25
N HIS A 6 -2.51 1.52 -15.47
CA HIS A 6 -2.91 0.27 -14.85
C HIS A 6 -3.92 0.64 -13.77
N LYS A 7 -5.18 0.71 -14.19
CA LYS A 7 -6.34 0.94 -13.33
C LYS A 7 -6.19 0.10 -12.07
N PHE A 8 -6.42 0.71 -10.91
CA PHE A 8 -7.04 0.02 -9.78
C PHE A 8 -8.07 -0.95 -10.36
N SER A 9 -7.91 -2.25 -10.16
CA SER A 9 -8.82 -3.25 -10.72
C SER A 9 -10.24 -2.71 -10.57
N ASP A 10 -11.05 -2.64 -11.64
CA ASP A 10 -12.36 -1.93 -11.72
C ASP A 10 -13.39 -2.35 -10.63
N LYS A 11 -12.98 -3.14 -9.62
CA LYS A 11 -13.68 -3.63 -8.44
C LYS A 11 -12.92 -3.42 -7.11
N VAL A 12 -12.13 -2.36 -6.95
CA VAL A 12 -11.62 -2.02 -5.60
C VAL A 12 -12.79 -1.59 -4.72
N PRO A 13 -13.00 -2.22 -3.54
CA PRO A 13 -14.08 -1.82 -2.64
C PRO A 13 -13.91 -0.37 -2.18
N GLU A 14 -15.02 0.37 -2.05
CA GLU A 14 -14.99 1.75 -1.56
C GLU A 14 -14.28 1.91 -0.19
N PRO A 15 -14.41 0.98 0.77
CA PRO A 15 -13.63 1.04 2.01
C PRO A 15 -12.11 0.98 1.78
N THR A 16 -11.65 0.21 0.80
CA THR A 16 -10.24 0.11 0.44
C THR A 16 -9.76 1.43 -0.15
N LEU A 17 -10.52 2.02 -1.08
CA LEU A 17 -10.19 3.33 -1.67
C LEU A 17 -10.07 4.42 -0.61
N ARG A 18 -10.93 4.40 0.42
CA ARG A 18 -10.84 5.34 1.56
C ARG A 18 -9.60 5.11 2.43
N ARG A 19 -9.04 3.90 2.46
CA ARG A 19 -7.83 3.54 3.23
C ARG A 19 -6.53 3.79 2.46
N LEU A 20 -6.54 3.81 1.12
CA LEU A 20 -5.34 4.05 0.31
C LEU A 20 -4.55 5.32 0.69
N PRO A 21 -5.20 6.49 0.88
CA PRO A 21 -4.49 7.70 1.29
C PRO A 21 -3.85 7.60 2.68
N TRP A 22 -4.45 6.80 3.57
CA TRP A 22 -3.90 6.55 4.90
C TRP A 22 -2.64 5.70 4.80
N TYR A 23 -2.64 4.64 3.99
CA TYR A 23 -1.44 3.85 3.70
C TYR A 23 -0.32 4.74 3.16
N LEU A 24 -0.63 5.57 2.16
CA LEU A 24 0.32 6.50 1.55
C LEU A 24 0.95 7.45 2.58
N SER A 25 0.13 8.07 3.42
CA SER A 25 0.61 8.99 4.46
C SER A 25 1.50 8.28 5.47
N ASN A 26 1.12 7.04 5.84
CA ASN A 26 1.87 6.21 6.77
C ASN A 26 3.26 5.87 6.23
N VAL A 27 3.32 5.37 4.99
CA VAL A 27 4.60 4.95 4.40
C VAL A 27 5.50 6.12 4.05
N LYS A 28 4.95 7.30 3.71
CA LYS A 28 5.73 8.53 3.57
C LYS A 28 6.41 8.92 4.89
N LEU A 29 5.68 8.86 5.99
CA LEU A 29 6.25 9.14 7.31
C LEU A 29 7.34 8.13 7.70
N MET A 30 7.12 6.84 7.38
CA MET A 30 8.14 5.81 7.58
C MET A 30 9.38 6.04 6.69
N LYS A 31 9.20 6.48 5.45
CA LYS A 31 10.29 6.87 4.55
C LYS A 31 11.12 8.00 5.16
N GLU A 32 10.47 9.02 5.73
CA GLU A 32 11.16 10.13 6.40
C GLU A 32 11.92 9.69 7.65
N GLN A 33 11.49 8.59 8.29
CA GLN A 33 12.19 7.96 9.41
C GLN A 33 13.39 7.09 8.96
N GLY A 34 13.61 6.93 7.66
CA GLY A 34 14.68 6.10 7.09
C GLY A 34 14.31 4.63 6.92
N GLU A 35 13.04 4.27 7.10
CA GLU A 35 12.56 2.92 6.83
C GLU A 35 12.51 2.68 5.32
N THR A 36 12.91 1.48 4.89
CA THR A 36 12.88 1.07 3.48
C THR A 36 11.77 0.07 3.19
N TYR A 37 11.34 -0.68 4.21
CA TYR A 37 10.34 -1.73 4.10
C TYR A 37 9.28 -1.59 5.18
N VAL A 38 8.04 -1.91 4.81
CA VAL A 38 6.91 -1.91 5.73
C VAL A 38 6.15 -3.22 5.61
N SER A 39 5.82 -3.84 6.75
CA SER A 39 5.00 -5.04 6.77
C SER A 39 3.51 -4.72 6.95
N SER A 40 2.63 -5.60 6.49
CA SER A 40 1.17 -5.45 6.70
C SER A 40 0.81 -5.41 8.20
N THR A 41 1.57 -6.09 9.06
CA THR A 41 1.40 -6.03 10.52
C THR A 41 1.83 -4.69 11.11
N GLN A 42 2.85 -4.04 10.54
CA GLN A 42 3.27 -2.70 10.97
C GLN A 42 2.22 -1.65 10.61
N ILE A 43 1.70 -1.72 9.39
CA ILE A 43 0.60 -0.88 8.94
C ILE A 43 -0.64 -1.14 9.81
N SER A 44 -0.96 -2.41 10.08
CA SER A 44 -2.09 -2.82 10.91
C SER A 44 -2.12 -2.12 12.27
N LYS A 45 -0.96 -2.01 12.92
CA LYS A 45 -0.81 -1.31 14.20
C LYS A 45 -1.10 0.19 14.13
N GLN A 46 -0.84 0.84 12.99
CA GLN A 46 -1.00 2.29 12.87
C GLN A 46 -2.42 2.71 12.48
N ILE A 47 -3.08 1.95 11.61
CA ILE A 47 -4.43 2.27 11.10
C ILE A 47 -5.55 1.41 11.70
N ASN A 48 -5.22 0.52 12.65
CA ASN A 48 -6.18 -0.36 13.33
C ASN A 48 -7.03 -1.20 12.34
N VAL A 49 -6.38 -1.71 11.30
CA VAL A 49 -6.97 -2.60 10.29
C VAL A 49 -6.23 -3.92 10.31
N ASP A 50 -6.91 -5.05 10.20
CA ASP A 50 -6.26 -6.36 10.19
C ASP A 50 -5.21 -6.50 9.07
N ALA A 51 -4.06 -7.09 9.39
CA ALA A 51 -2.98 -7.33 8.44
C ALA A 51 -3.45 -8.12 7.20
N SER A 52 -4.40 -9.04 7.37
CA SER A 52 -5.03 -9.80 6.27
C SER A 52 -5.86 -8.90 5.34
N GLN A 53 -6.60 -7.94 5.91
CA GLN A 53 -7.37 -6.98 5.12
C GLN A 53 -6.44 -6.01 4.38
N ILE A 54 -5.36 -5.57 5.03
CA ILE A 54 -4.33 -4.74 4.39
C ILE A 54 -3.68 -5.50 3.25
N ALA A 55 -3.30 -6.75 3.44
CA ALA A 55 -2.71 -7.56 2.37
C ALA A 55 -3.67 -7.72 1.18
N LYS A 56 -4.98 -7.84 1.44
CA LYS A 56 -6.01 -7.91 0.40
C LYS A 56 -6.18 -6.56 -0.31
N ASP A 57 -6.26 -5.48 0.45
CA ASP A 57 -6.32 -4.10 -0.06
C ASP A 57 -5.10 -3.79 -0.95
N LEU A 58 -3.91 -4.18 -0.49
CA LEU A 58 -2.66 -4.07 -1.22
C LEU A 58 -2.60 -5.02 -2.42
N SER A 59 -3.28 -6.17 -2.41
CA SER A 59 -3.33 -7.05 -3.60
C SER A 59 -4.14 -6.45 -4.76
N TYR A 60 -5.04 -5.49 -4.48
CA TYR A 60 -5.77 -4.79 -5.53
C TYR A 60 -4.95 -3.71 -6.22
N VAL A 61 -3.91 -3.21 -5.55
CA VAL A 61 -2.92 -2.33 -6.15
C VAL A 61 -1.77 -3.19 -6.68
N ASN A 62 -1.15 -2.76 -7.78
CA ASN A 62 -0.16 -3.57 -8.49
C ASN A 62 1.21 -3.58 -7.78
N ILE A 63 1.22 -3.89 -6.48
CA ILE A 63 2.40 -3.95 -5.62
C ILE A 63 2.77 -5.41 -5.36
N SER A 64 4.00 -5.78 -5.69
CA SER A 64 4.56 -7.09 -5.32
C SER A 64 5.26 -6.99 -3.96
N GLY A 65 4.58 -7.41 -2.90
CA GLY A 65 5.22 -7.60 -1.59
C GLY A 65 6.10 -8.87 -1.58
N ARG A 66 7.18 -8.85 -0.81
CA ARG A 66 7.98 -10.06 -0.53
C ARG A 66 7.50 -10.72 0.76
N THR A 67 7.15 -12.00 0.69
CA THR A 67 6.74 -12.79 1.87
C THR A 67 7.85 -12.75 2.93
N ARG A 68 7.49 -12.36 4.16
CA ARG A 68 8.39 -12.13 5.33
C ARG A 68 9.26 -10.87 5.33
N VAL A 69 9.38 -10.14 4.23
CA VAL A 69 10.09 -8.84 4.20
C VAL A 69 9.08 -7.69 4.29
N GLY A 70 7.94 -7.83 3.61
CA GLY A 70 6.92 -6.78 3.51
C GLY A 70 6.93 -6.11 2.14
N TYR A 71 6.46 -4.89 2.11
CA TYR A 71 6.36 -4.04 0.94
C TYR A 71 7.47 -3.00 0.98
N GLU A 72 8.11 -2.77 -0.16
CA GLU A 72 9.07 -1.67 -0.29
C GLU A 72 8.32 -0.34 -0.23
N ILE A 73 8.77 0.56 0.63
CA ILE A 73 8.09 1.84 0.89
C ILE A 73 8.07 2.70 -0.37
N ASP A 74 9.18 2.77 -1.10
CA ASP A 74 9.28 3.56 -2.33
C ASP A 74 8.33 3.04 -3.43
N ALA A 75 8.29 1.73 -3.63
CA ALA A 75 7.36 1.10 -4.57
C ALA A 75 5.89 1.32 -4.15
N LEU A 76 5.60 1.28 -2.85
CA LEU A 76 4.25 1.51 -2.33
C LEU A 76 3.80 2.95 -2.56
N ILE A 77 4.68 3.93 -2.35
CA ILE A 77 4.42 5.34 -2.63
C ILE A 77 4.17 5.54 -4.13
N GLU A 78 5.02 5.00 -5.00
CA GLU A 78 4.86 5.15 -6.45
C GLU A 78 3.52 4.59 -6.95
N VAL A 79 3.10 3.43 -6.44
CA VAL A 79 1.83 2.82 -6.84
C VAL A 79 0.61 3.58 -6.29
N LEU A 80 0.72 4.15 -5.09
CA LEU A 80 -0.37 4.87 -4.43
C LEU A 80 -0.51 6.34 -4.87
N GLU A 81 0.55 6.97 -5.38
CA GLU A 81 0.53 8.33 -5.94
C GLU A 81 0.07 8.38 -7.41
N ARG A 82 -0.02 7.23 -8.06
CA ARG A 82 -0.35 7.11 -9.49
C ARG A 82 -1.85 7.08 -9.75
#